data_AF-A0A5B1CQE2-F1
#
_entry.id   AF-A0A5B1CQE2-F1
#
_cell.length_a   1.000
_cell.length_b   1.000
_cell.length_c   1.000
_cell.angle_alpha   90.00
_cell.angle_beta   90.00
_cell.angle_gamma   90.00
#
_symmetry.space_group_name_H-M   'P 1'
#
loop_
_entity.id
_entity.type
_entity.pdbx_description
1 polymer ?
#
loop_
_entity_poly.entity_id
_entity_poly.type
_entity_poly.pdbx_seq_one_letter_code
_entity_poly.pdbx_strand_id
1 'polypeptide(L)' 'MHSALITLNSLNHEVEKLTGHSWSTMTYRRWMKAGVNGRILKSRKIGRRIFIEPDDLRDFLFPRKKNAKKRKAVSSRG' A
#
# COMPACT_ATOMS: atom_id res chain seq x y z
N MET A 1 -18.03 11.67 -4.07
CA MET A 1 -18.03 10.25 -4.52
C MET A 1 -17.71 9.40 -3.29
N HIS A 2 -18.65 8.57 -2.82
CA HIS A 2 -18.37 7.65 -1.72
C HIS A 2 -17.55 6.48 -2.30
N SER A 3 -16.24 6.48 -2.08
CA SER A 3 -15.39 5.34 -2.41
C SER A 3 -15.77 4.18 -1.50
N ALA A 4 -16.27 3.08 -2.08
CA ALA A 4 -16.61 1.90 -1.30
C ALA A 4 -15.34 1.28 -0.71
N LEU A 5 -15.35 0.99 0.59
CA LEU A 5 -14.22 0.38 1.28
C LEU A 5 -13.91 -1.02 0.72
N ILE A 6 -12.63 -1.29 0.47
CA ILE A 6 -12.16 -2.60 -0.02
C ILE A 6 -12.04 -3.53 1.19
N THR A 7 -12.74 -4.67 1.15
CA THR A 7 -12.56 -5.71 2.17
C THR A 7 -11.35 -6.58 1.85
N LEU A 8 -10.74 -7.21 2.85
CA LEU A 8 -9.64 -8.15 2.63
C LEU A 8 -9.99 -9.27 1.63
N ASN A 9 -11.25 -9.73 1.61
CA ASN A 9 -11.69 -10.78 0.69
C ASN A 9 -11.73 -10.31 -0.77
N SER A 10 -12.03 -9.03 -1.00
CA SER A 10 -12.06 -8.41 -2.34
C SER A 10 -10.72 -7.83 -2.76
N LEU A 11 -9.76 -7.73 -1.84
CA LEU A 11 -8.47 -7.07 -2.06
C LEU A 11 -7.69 -7.68 -3.23
N ASN A 12 -7.69 -9.01 -3.37
CA ASN A 12 -6.98 -9.65 -4.47
C ASN A 12 -7.51 -9.19 -5.84
N HIS A 13 -8.82 -9.15 -5.99
CA HIS A 13 -9.47 -8.76 -7.23
C HIS A 13 -9.20 -7.29 -7.58
N GLU A 14 -9.24 -6.40 -6.60
CA GLU A 14 -8.92 -4.98 -6.82
C GLU A 14 -7.45 -4.77 -7.18
N VAL A 15 -6.55 -5.49 -6.51
CA VAL A 15 -5.12 -5.46 -6.80
C VAL A 15 -4.83 -5.99 -8.20
N GLU A 16 -5.42 -7.12 -8.58
CA GLU A 16 -5.27 -7.74 -9.90
C GLU A 16 -5.81 -6.85 -11.02
N LYS A 17 -6.96 -6.18 -10.81
CA LYS A 17 -7.47 -5.17 -11.76
C LYS A 17 -6.49 -4.01 -11.97
N LEU A 18 -5.79 -3.61 -10.92
CA LEU A 18 -4.90 -2.46 -10.94
C LEU A 18 -3.52 -2.82 -11.52
N THR A 19 -2.95 -3.96 -11.17
CA THR A 19 -1.57 -4.32 -11.50
C THR A 19 -1.45 -5.41 -12.57
N GLY A 20 -2.53 -6.14 -12.87
CA GLY A 20 -2.50 -7.39 -13.64
C GLY A 20 -1.91 -8.58 -12.89
N HIS A 21 -1.60 -8.43 -11.61
CA HIS A 21 -0.94 -9.45 -10.79
C HIS A 21 -1.78 -9.80 -9.56
N SER A 22 -1.82 -11.09 -9.24
CA SER A 22 -2.43 -11.60 -8.02
C SER A 22 -1.35 -11.97 -7.00
N TRP A 23 -1.71 -11.84 -5.72
CA TRP A 23 -0.85 -12.25 -4.61
C TRP A 23 -1.65 -13.04 -3.59
N SER A 24 -0.95 -13.86 -2.80
CA SER A 24 -1.57 -14.61 -1.72
C SER A 24 -2.13 -13.69 -0.63
N THR A 25 -3.16 -14.15 0.07
CA THR A 25 -3.68 -13.48 1.28
C THR A 25 -2.59 -13.22 2.33
N MET A 26 -1.59 -14.10 2.42
CA MET A 26 -0.45 -13.92 3.31
C MET A 26 0.38 -12.69 2.92
N THR A 27 0.58 -12.45 1.63
CA THR A 27 1.29 -11.28 1.10
C THR A 27 0.56 -9.99 1.48
N TYR A 28 -0.76 -9.93 1.30
CA TYR A 28 -1.56 -8.77 1.72
C TYR A 28 -1.47 -8.53 3.24
N ARG A 29 -1.51 -9.60 4.04
CA ARG A 29 -1.29 -9.51 5.49
C ARG A 29 0.09 -8.97 5.83
N ARG A 30 1.14 -9.37 5.11
CA ARG A 30 2.49 -8.82 5.28
C ARG A 30 2.53 -7.34 4.94
N TRP A 31 1.91 -6.90 3.84
CA TRP A 31 1.84 -5.48 3.48
C TRP A 31 1.20 -4.62 4.57
N MET A 32 0.17 -5.13 5.25
CA MET A 32 -0.51 -4.42 6.33
C MET A 32 0.23 -4.50 7.68
N LYS A 33 0.97 -5.58 7.96
CA LYS A 33 1.64 -5.79 9.26
C LYS A 33 3.10 -5.35 9.29
N ALA A 34 3.89 -5.86 8.36
CA ALA A 34 5.34 -5.64 8.31
C ALA A 34 5.72 -4.60 7.25
N GLY A 35 4.84 -4.38 6.28
CA GLY A 35 5.13 -3.58 5.10
C GLY A 35 6.03 -4.30 4.09
N VAL A 36 6.27 -3.64 2.97
CA VAL A 36 7.20 -4.04 1.92
C VAL A 36 7.93 -2.78 1.42
N ASN A 37 9.24 -2.86 1.18
CA ASN A 37 10.05 -1.73 0.71
C ASN A 37 9.90 -0.45 1.58
N GLY A 38 9.78 -0.61 2.90
CA GLY A 38 9.62 0.49 3.86
C GLY A 38 8.24 1.16 3.84
N ARG A 39 7.22 0.53 3.25
CA ARG A 39 5.83 1.05 3.20
C ARG A 39 4.86 0.04 3.77
N ILE A 40 3.85 0.54 4.49
CA ILE A 40 2.79 -0.27 5.08
C ILE A 40 1.47 0.10 4.40
N LEU A 41 0.71 -0.91 3.97
CA LEU A 41 -0.64 -0.70 3.44
C LEU A 41 -1.56 -0.35 4.60
N LYS A 42 -2.06 0.87 4.62
CA LYS A 42 -3.01 1.32 5.63
C LYS A 42 -4.29 0.50 5.51
N SER A 43 -4.78 0.05 6.65
CA SER A 43 -6.03 -0.67 6.75
C SER A 43 -6.70 -0.33 8.09
N ARG A 44 -8.02 -0.39 8.11
CA ARG A 44 -8.85 -0.17 9.28
C ARG A 44 -9.54 -1.48 9.64
N LYS A 45 -9.41 -1.89 10.89
CA LYS A 45 -10.15 -3.03 11.43
C LYS A 45 -11.45 -2.52 12.07
N ILE A 46 -12.59 -3.04 11.60
CA ILE A 46 -13.91 -2.74 12.19
C ILE A 46 -14.53 -4.09 12.55
N GLY A 47 -14.65 -4.35 13.86
CA GLY A 47 -15.00 -5.66 14.38
C GLY A 47 -13.99 -6.74 13.96
N ARG A 48 -14.48 -7.79 13.28
CA ARG A 48 -13.65 -8.90 12.76
C ARG A 48 -13.20 -8.71 11.31
N ARG A 49 -13.61 -7.62 10.65
CA ARG A 49 -13.31 -7.36 9.23
C ARG A 49 -12.23 -6.30 9.08
N ILE A 50 -11.45 -6.44 8.01
CA ILE A 50 -10.40 -5.49 7.61
C ILE A 50 -10.88 -4.77 6.36
N PHE A 51 -10.79 -3.44 6.40
CA PHE A 51 -11.18 -2.51 5.36
C PHE A 51 -9.98 -1.69 4.94
N ILE A 52 -9.87 -1.41 3.65
CA ILE A 52 -8.78 -0.66 3.04
C ILE A 52 -9.42 0.42 2.18
N GLU A 53 -8.93 1.64 2.30
CA GLU A 53 -9.35 2.73 1.44
C GLU A 53 -8.80 2.51 0.03
N PRO A 54 -9.61 2.65 -1.04
CA PRO A 54 -9.12 2.51 -2.41
C PRO A 54 -7.94 3.44 -2.75
N ASP A 55 -7.94 4.65 -2.20
CA ASP A 55 -6.87 5.62 -2.41
C ASP A 55 -5.56 5.17 -1.73
N ASP A 56 -5.63 4.63 -0.49
CA ASP A 56 -4.46 4.08 0.20
C ASP A 56 -3.90 2.87 -0.56
N LEU A 57 -4.76 2.02 -1.13
CA LEU A 57 -4.32 0.89 -1.97
C LEU A 57 -3.60 1.38 -3.23
N ARG A 58 -4.17 2.38 -3.92
CA ARG A 58 -3.58 2.97 -5.12
C ARG A 58 -2.23 3.63 -4.81
N ASP A 59 -2.14 4.42 -3.75
CA ASP A 59 -0.89 5.06 -3.33
C ASP A 59 0.18 4.05 -2.92
N PHE A 60 -0.22 2.94 -2.32
CA PHE A 60 0.69 1.86 -1.95
C PHE A 60 1.25 1.12 -3.17
N LEU A 61 0.40 0.78 -4.15
CA LEU A 61 0.77 0.07 -5.37
C LEU A 61 1.53 0.96 -6.36
N PHE A 62 1.06 2.19 -6.54
CA PHE A 62 1.58 3.18 -7.47
C PHE A 62 2.04 4.41 -6.70
N PRO A 63 3.14 4.31 -5.95
CA PRO A 63 3.70 5.45 -5.26
C PRO A 63 3.94 6.56 -6.28
N ARG A 64 3.23 7.68 -6.13
CA ARG A 64 3.58 8.90 -6.86
C ARG A 64 5.07 9.15 -6.61
N LYS A 65 5.89 9.19 -7.66
CA LYS A 65 7.32 9.56 -7.57
C LYS A 65 7.39 10.93 -6.91
N LYS A 66 7.46 10.98 -5.57
CA LYS A 66 7.99 12.15 -4.89
C LYS A 66 9.41 12.21 -5.38
N ASN A 67 9.69 13.22 -6.21
CA ASN A 67 11.01 13.52 -6.74
C ASN A 67 12.05 13.14 -5.70
N ALA A 68 12.82 12.09 -5.98
CA ALA A 68 13.96 11.72 -5.18
C ALA A 68 15.00 12.82 -5.35
N LYS A 69 14.78 14.00 -4.75
CA LYS A 69 15.86 14.88 -4.33
C LYS A 69 16.56 14.10 -3.22
N LYS A 70 17.40 13.17 -3.68
CA LYS A 70 18.57 12.65 -3.00
C LYS A 70 19.33 13.91 -2.57
N ARG A 71 19.00 14.44 -1.39
CA ARG A 71 19.88 15.37 -0.69
C ARG A 71 21.13 14.53 -0.44
N LYS A 72 22.08 14.57 -1.39
CA LYS A 72 23.47 14.31 -1.08
C LYS A 72 23.73 15.23 0.10
N ALA A 73 23.80 14.67 1.30
CA ALA A 73 24.47 15.33 2.39
C ALA A 73 25.89 15.58 1.86
N VAL A 74 26.13 16.83 1.47
CA VAL A 74 27.47 17.33 1.20
C VAL A 74 28.20 17.13 2.52
N SER A 75 29.07 16.14 2.57
CA SER A 75 30.03 15.97 3.64
C SER A 75 30.94 17.19 3.61
N SER A 76 30.67 18.15 4.48
CA SER A 76 31.64 19.14 4.90
C SER A 76 32.71 18.44 5.73
N ARG A 77 33.86 18.15 5.11
CA ARG A 77 35.18 17.83 5.68
C ARG A 77 36.16 17.94 4.51
N GLY A 78 37.18 18.78 4.51
CA GLY A 78 37.75 19.74 5.45
C GLY A 78 38.81 20.51 4.66
#